data_AF-A0A9W9Z805-F1
#
_entry.id   AF-A0A9W9Z805-F1
#
_cell.length_a   1.000
_cell.length_b   1.000
_cell.length_c   1.000
_cell.angle_alpha   90.00
_cell.angle_beta   90.00
_cell.angle_gamma   90.00
#
_symmetry.space_group_name_H-M   'P 1'
#
loop_
_entity.id
_entity.type
_entity.pdbx_description
1 polymer ?
#
loop_
_entity_poly.entity_id
_entity_poly.type
_entity_poly.pdbx_seq_one_letter_code
_entity_poly.pdbx_strand_id
1 'polypeptide(L)'
;MFLLQWFLDSQRFSINYVVPTGLSKEFAGLNCQDLKLKVPSVASGVYWIDPDGGSHGNAFQAYCDQQTDGGGWTLVWSYTFTAYSSFNSGANAVTRAQPGQPVEPTLECLQQFH
;
A
#
# COMPACT_ATOMS: atom_id res chain seq x y z
N MET A 1 -2.63 29.97 -21.61
CA MET A 1 -2.33 29.51 -20.23
C MET A 1 -2.02 28.00 -20.15
N PHE A 2 -1.44 27.37 -21.18
CA PHE A 2 -0.99 25.97 -21.12
C PHE A 2 0.54 25.82 -21.09
N LEU A 3 1.26 26.88 -21.46
CA LEU A 3 2.73 26.94 -21.44
C LEU A 3 3.30 27.14 -20.03
N LEU A 4 2.57 27.78 -19.10
CA LEU A 4 3.01 27.94 -17.71
C LEU A 4 2.97 26.63 -16.91
N GLN A 5 2.02 25.73 -17.21
CA GLN A 5 1.94 24.45 -16.51
C GLN A 5 3.12 23.54 -16.86
N TRP A 6 3.50 23.48 -18.14
CA TRP A 6 4.71 22.78 -18.61
C TRP A 6 6.01 23.38 -18.04
N PHE A 7 6.05 24.70 -17.82
CA PHE A 7 7.21 25.34 -17.20
C PHE A 7 7.32 25.02 -15.70
N LEU A 8 6.19 24.84 -15.00
CA LEU A 8 6.17 24.43 -13.59
C LEU A 8 6.45 22.93 -13.41
N ASP A 9 6.09 22.09 -14.38
CA ASP A 9 6.49 20.67 -14.40
C ASP A 9 7.98 20.47 -14.76
N SER A 10 8.59 21.40 -15.51
CA SER A 10 10.04 21.38 -15.82
C SER A 10 10.93 22.07 -14.78
N GLN A 11 10.36 22.86 -13.87
CA GLN A 11 11.08 23.53 -12.77
C GLN A 11 11.02 22.75 -11.43
N ARG A 12 10.33 21.61 -11.37
CA ARG A 12 10.26 20.75 -10.16
C ARG A 12 11.41 19.75 -10.00
N PHE A 13 12.44 19.82 -10.85
CA PHE A 13 13.55 18.87 -10.87
C PHE A 13 14.83 19.35 -10.12
N SER A 14 14.76 20.42 -9.31
CA SER A 14 15.95 21.01 -8.66
C SER A 14 15.81 21.31 -7.15
N ILE A 15 14.99 20.54 -6.44
CA ILE A 15 15.20 20.29 -5.01
C ILE A 15 15.29 18.78 -4.84
N ASN A 16 16.04 18.27 -3.85
CA ASN A 16 16.16 16.83 -3.53
C ASN A 16 14.82 16.21 -3.04
N TYR A 17 13.71 16.51 -3.72
CA TYR A 17 12.41 15.93 -3.45
C TYR A 17 12.39 14.53 -4.02
N VAL A 18 12.93 13.60 -3.25
CA VAL A 18 12.75 12.20 -3.58
C VAL A 18 11.29 11.88 -3.32
N VAL A 19 10.56 11.57 -4.40
CA VAL A 19 9.17 11.14 -4.29
C VAL A 19 9.17 9.81 -3.53
N PRO A 20 8.48 9.71 -2.38
CA PRO A 20 8.36 8.42 -1.70
C PRO A 20 7.60 7.47 -2.62
N THR A 21 8.31 6.47 -3.15
CA THR A 21 7.75 5.48 -4.07
C THR A 21 7.35 4.20 -3.36
N GLY A 22 7.74 4.06 -2.09
CA GLY A 22 7.55 2.83 -1.31
C GLY A 22 8.37 1.65 -1.80
N LEU A 23 9.29 1.84 -2.77
CA LEU A 23 10.09 0.73 -3.33
C LEU A 23 11.23 0.28 -2.41
N SER A 24 11.58 1.12 -1.43
CA SER A 24 12.63 0.87 -0.46
C SER A 24 12.34 1.57 0.85
N LYS A 25 13.04 1.18 1.92
CA LYS A 25 12.79 1.68 3.27
C LYS A 25 13.06 3.18 3.38
N GLU A 26 14.09 3.68 2.71
CA GLU A 26 14.45 5.09 2.66
C GLU A 26 13.49 5.96 1.84
N PHE A 27 12.62 5.35 1.02
CA PHE A 27 11.60 6.04 0.23
C PHE A 27 10.19 5.55 0.59
N ALA A 28 9.99 5.15 1.84
CA ALA A 28 8.70 4.68 2.35
C ALA A 28 7.61 5.75 2.15
N GLY A 29 6.48 5.34 1.58
CA GLY A 29 5.30 6.20 1.47
C GLY A 29 4.59 6.35 2.82
N LEU A 30 3.79 7.40 3.03
CA LEU A 30 3.05 7.55 4.29
C LEU A 30 2.01 6.42 4.47
N ASN A 31 1.34 6.07 3.39
CA ASN A 31 0.36 4.98 3.29
C ASN A 31 0.13 4.67 1.81
N CYS A 32 -0.69 3.66 1.51
CA CYS A 32 -0.97 3.28 0.13
C CYS A 32 -1.72 4.36 -0.66
N GLN A 33 -2.56 5.17 -0.02
CA GLN A 33 -3.26 6.29 -0.64
C GLN A 33 -2.30 7.40 -1.09
N ASP A 34 -1.30 7.71 -0.27
CA ASP A 34 -0.24 8.68 -0.60
C ASP A 34 0.56 8.23 -1.84
N LEU A 35 0.89 6.93 -1.92
CA LEU A 35 1.52 6.35 -3.11
C LEU A 35 0.62 6.49 -4.35
N LYS A 36 -0.68 6.25 -4.23
CA LYS A 36 -1.65 6.40 -5.33
C LYS A 36 -1.70 7.83 -5.84
N LEU A 37 -1.76 8.81 -4.94
CA LEU A 37 -1.88 10.22 -5.29
C LEU A 37 -0.60 10.75 -5.95
N LYS A 38 0.57 10.31 -5.47
CA LYS A 38 1.88 10.72 -6.02
C LYS A 38 2.20 10.04 -7.33
N VAL A 39 1.83 8.77 -7.48
CA VAL A 39 2.08 7.96 -8.67
C VAL A 39 0.76 7.28 -9.07
N PRO A 40 -0.15 7.96 -9.80
CA PRO A 40 -1.47 7.40 -10.14
C PRO A 40 -1.44 6.06 -10.89
N SER A 41 -0.36 5.79 -11.63
CA SER A 41 -0.11 4.56 -12.37
C SER A 41 0.55 3.45 -11.54
N VAL A 42 0.79 3.65 -10.25
CA VAL A 42 1.38 2.64 -9.37
C VAL A 42 0.52 1.39 -9.35
N ALA A 43 1.16 0.23 -9.54
CA ALA A 43 0.47 -1.06 -9.52
C ALA A 43 0.24 -1.53 -8.09
N SER A 44 -0.76 -2.39 -7.89
CA SER A 44 -0.93 -3.09 -6.62
C SER A 44 0.31 -3.94 -6.32
N GLY A 45 0.71 -4.02 -5.06
CA GLY A 45 1.96 -4.68 -4.67
C GLY A 45 2.39 -4.39 -3.24
N VAL A 46 3.52 -4.95 -2.83
CA VAL A 46 4.10 -4.72 -1.49
C VAL A 46 5.03 -3.50 -1.53
N TYR A 47 4.78 -2.54 -0.66
CA TYR A 47 5.55 -1.29 -0.54
C TYR A 47 5.99 -1.04 0.90
N TRP A 48 7.05 -0.28 1.06
CA TRP A 48 7.47 0.30 2.34
C TRP A 48 6.58 1.47 2.71
N ILE A 49 6.00 1.39 3.90
CA ILE A 49 5.06 2.34 4.48
C ILE A 49 5.59 2.84 5.81
N ASP A 50 5.48 4.16 6.01
CA ASP A 50 5.88 4.87 7.21
C ASP A 50 4.79 5.89 7.63
N PRO A 51 3.80 5.46 8.42
CA PRO A 51 2.63 6.28 8.73
C PRO A 51 2.92 7.54 9.55
N ASP A 52 4.05 7.59 10.28
CA ASP A 52 4.41 8.77 11.07
C ASP A 52 5.25 9.80 10.29
N GLY A 53 5.78 9.41 9.12
CA GLY A 53 6.53 10.27 8.21
C GLY A 53 7.84 10.83 8.77
N GLY A 54 8.30 10.29 9.91
CA GLY A 54 9.48 10.75 10.63
C GLY A 54 10.74 10.02 10.18
N SER A 55 11.38 9.33 11.12
CA SER A 55 12.54 8.50 10.79
C SER A 55 12.05 7.19 10.20
N HIS A 56 12.52 6.84 9.01
CA HIS A 56 12.15 5.57 8.36
C HIS A 56 12.63 4.31 9.09
N GLY A 57 13.25 4.42 10.27
CA GLY A 57 13.71 3.29 11.08
C GLY A 57 12.61 2.29 11.42
N ASN A 58 11.38 2.76 11.63
CA ASN A 58 10.18 1.97 11.91
C ASN A 58 9.28 1.71 10.69
N ALA A 59 9.69 2.16 9.49
CA ALA A 59 8.97 1.82 8.27
C ALA A 59 8.91 0.30 8.08
N PHE A 60 7.80 -0.18 7.53
CA PHE A 60 7.49 -1.60 7.36
C PHE A 60 6.85 -1.87 6.00
N GLN A 61 6.85 -3.13 5.57
CA GLN A 61 6.22 -3.50 4.31
C GLN A 61 4.74 -3.81 4.48
N ALA A 62 3.90 -3.25 3.60
CA ALA A 62 2.47 -3.53 3.52
C ALA A 62 2.04 -3.74 2.07
N TYR A 63 1.00 -4.53 1.85
CA TYR A 63 0.38 -4.66 0.53
C TYR A 63 -0.54 -3.45 0.27
N CYS A 64 -0.34 -2.80 -0.86
CA CYS A 64 -1.17 -1.73 -1.36
C CYS A 64 -2.02 -2.22 -2.52
N ASP A 65 -3.34 -2.13 -2.38
CA ASP A 65 -4.24 -2.30 -3.51
C ASP A 65 -4.51 -0.94 -4.15
N GLN A 66 -4.04 -0.80 -5.39
CA GLN A 66 -4.02 0.45 -6.15
C GLN A 66 -5.05 0.47 -7.28
N GLN A 67 -5.93 -0.53 -7.33
CA GLN A 67 -6.90 -0.74 -8.40
C GLN A 67 -8.34 -0.84 -7.89
N THR A 68 -8.59 -1.57 -6.80
CA THR A 68 -9.95 -1.81 -6.28
C THR A 68 -10.58 -0.51 -5.77
N ASP A 69 -11.79 -0.20 -6.21
CA ASP A 69 -12.57 0.98 -5.78
C ASP A 69 -11.78 2.30 -5.78
N GLY A 70 -10.99 2.53 -6.84
CA GLY A 70 -10.16 3.72 -6.97
C GLY A 70 -8.74 3.59 -6.40
N GLY A 71 -8.44 2.51 -5.67
CA GLY A 71 -7.12 2.20 -5.13
C GLY A 71 -6.76 2.98 -3.87
N GLY A 72 -5.49 2.86 -3.46
CA GLY A 72 -4.96 3.50 -2.25
C GLY A 72 -5.18 2.72 -0.96
N TRP A 73 -5.72 1.51 -1.05
CA TRP A 73 -6.02 0.68 0.11
C TRP A 73 -4.76 0.08 0.72
N THR A 74 -4.63 0.20 2.04
CA THR A 74 -3.58 -0.49 2.80
C THR A 74 -4.16 -1.76 3.41
N LEU A 75 -3.57 -2.92 3.10
CA LEU A 75 -3.97 -4.18 3.71
C LEU A 75 -3.53 -4.22 5.18
N VAL A 76 -4.49 -4.34 6.10
CA VAL A 76 -4.18 -4.42 7.54
C VAL A 76 -4.30 -5.84 8.09
N TRP A 77 -5.16 -6.68 7.53
CA TRP A 77 -5.38 -8.06 7.97
C TRP A 77 -5.83 -8.96 6.82
N SER A 78 -5.35 -10.20 6.81
CA SER A 78 -5.83 -11.30 5.96
C SER A 78 -6.20 -12.50 6.83
N TYR A 79 -7.19 -13.27 6.38
CA TYR A 79 -7.73 -14.44 7.06
C TYR A 79 -7.93 -15.56 6.05
N THR A 80 -7.32 -16.72 6.29
CA THR A 80 -7.57 -17.93 5.50
C THR A 80 -8.53 -18.85 6.25
N PHE A 81 -9.67 -19.15 5.64
CA PHE A 81 -10.63 -20.12 6.18
C PHE A 81 -10.38 -21.49 5.53
N THR A 82 -9.98 -22.48 6.30
CA THR A 82 -9.76 -23.85 5.80
C THR A 82 -10.98 -24.76 6.03
N ALA A 83 -11.95 -24.34 6.86
CA ALA A 83 -13.13 -25.12 7.22
C ALA A 83 -14.43 -24.35 6.93
N TYR A 84 -14.74 -24.16 5.64
CA TYR A 84 -15.89 -23.40 5.14
C TYR A 84 -17.25 -23.85 5.72
N SER A 85 -17.42 -25.14 6.01
CA SER A 85 -18.65 -25.69 6.58
C SER A 85 -18.83 -25.41 8.08
N SER A 86 -17.83 -24.81 8.73
CA SER A 86 -17.78 -24.64 10.19
C SER A 86 -17.39 -23.22 10.59
N PHE A 87 -18.12 -22.21 10.11
CA PHE A 87 -17.91 -20.79 10.45
C PHE A 87 -18.04 -20.48 11.96
N ASN A 88 -18.48 -21.45 12.76
CA ASN A 88 -18.68 -21.34 14.20
C ASN A 88 -17.57 -22.04 15.01
N SER A 89 -16.55 -22.61 14.34
CA SER A 89 -15.46 -23.36 14.96
C SER A 89 -14.19 -22.53 15.06
N GLY A 90 -13.49 -22.63 16.18
CA GLY A 90 -12.15 -22.05 16.39
C GLY A 90 -11.06 -22.60 15.47
N ALA A 91 -11.38 -23.60 14.63
CA ALA A 91 -10.51 -24.09 13.56
C ALA A 91 -10.27 -23.05 12.44
N ASN A 92 -11.14 -22.04 12.32
CA ASN A 92 -10.95 -20.89 11.44
C ASN A 92 -10.11 -19.80 12.13
N ALA A 93 -8.95 -20.18 12.66
CA ALA A 93 -8.10 -19.26 13.40
C ALA A 93 -7.48 -18.21 12.47
N VAL A 94 -7.58 -16.96 12.90
CA VAL A 94 -6.93 -15.80 12.29
C VAL A 94 -5.41 -16.01 12.29
N THR A 95 -4.80 -16.12 11.13
CA THR A 95 -3.33 -16.08 11.02
C THR A 95 -2.90 -14.69 10.58
N ARG A 96 -1.88 -14.14 11.24
CA ARG A 96 -1.34 -12.83 10.88
C ARG A 96 -0.73 -12.91 9.49
N ALA A 97 -1.17 -12.06 8.56
CA ALA A 97 -0.52 -11.90 7.26
C ALA A 97 0.99 -11.68 7.46
N GLN A 98 1.80 -12.62 6.99
CA GLN A 98 3.26 -12.48 7.03
C GLN A 98 3.71 -11.62 5.85
N PRO A 99 4.70 -10.73 6.03
CA PRO A 99 5.31 -10.02 4.90
C PRO A 99 5.78 -11.02 3.84
N GLY A 100 5.32 -10.85 2.59
CA GLY A 100 5.76 -11.66 1.45
C GLY A 100 4.99 -12.97 1.20
N GLN A 101 3.86 -13.23 1.87
CA GLN A 101 2.95 -14.29 1.43
C GLN A 101 2.13 -13.83 0.21
N PRO A 102 1.83 -14.73 -0.75
CA PRO A 102 0.92 -14.43 -1.85
C PRO A 102 -0.46 -14.09 -1.28
N VAL A 103 -0.92 -12.86 -1.48
CA VAL A 103 -2.29 -12.46 -1.14
C VAL A 103 -3.13 -12.85 -2.35
N GLU A 104 -3.80 -14.00 -2.30
CA GLU A 104 -4.67 -14.46 -3.38
C GLU A 104 -6.05 -13.80 -3.22
N PRO A 105 -6.47 -12.91 -4.14
CA PRO A 105 -7.61 -12.03 -3.93
C PRO A 105 -8.98 -12.73 -4.03
N THR A 106 -9.03 -14.05 -4.28
CA THR A 106 -10.28 -14.70 -4.68
C THR A 106 -11.15 -15.20 -3.53
N LEU A 107 -10.66 -15.31 -2.28
CA LEU A 107 -11.47 -15.79 -1.14
C LEU A 107 -11.06 -15.23 0.24
N GLU A 108 -10.48 -14.02 0.32
CA GLU A 108 -10.06 -13.42 1.59
C GLU A 108 -11.00 -12.29 2.03
N CYS A 109 -11.52 -12.35 3.27
CA CYS A 109 -12.07 -11.18 3.94
C CYS A 109 -10.92 -10.24 4.30
N LEU A 110 -10.49 -9.42 3.35
CA LEU A 110 -9.47 -8.42 3.58
C LEU A 110 -10.10 -7.23 4.27
N GLN A 111 -9.68 -6.96 5.52
CA GLN A 111 -9.95 -5.66 6.10
C GLN A 111 -8.92 -4.69 5.51
N GLN A 112 -9.41 -3.72 4.75
CA GLN A 112 -8.61 -2.68 4.11
C GLN A 112 -9.10 -1.32 4.62
N PHE A 113 -8.18 -0.37 4.78
CA PHE A 113 -8.51 1.03 5.09
C PHE A 113 -7.94 1.95 4.01
N HIS A 114 -8.70 2.98 3.64
CA HIS A 114 -8.24 4.13 2.85
C HIS A 114 -7.33 5.03 3.69
#